data_AF-A0A662Y8Q5-F1
#
_entry.id   AF-A0A662Y8Q5-F1
#
_cell.length_a   1.000
_cell.length_b   1.000
_cell.length_c   1.000
_cell.angle_alpha   90.00
_cell.angle_beta   90.00
_cell.angle_gamma   90.00
#
_symmetry.space_group_name_H-M   'P 1'
#
loop_
_entity.id
_entity.type
_entity.pdbx_description
1 polymer ?
#
loop_
_entity_poly.entity_id
_entity_poly.type
_entity_poly.pdbx_seq_one_letter_code
_entity_poly.pdbx_strand_id
1 'polypeptide(L)'
;MVLDDFDNSPLYYASLCGREAIVDFVVRAYGHERREVPPDELLRCVTNALNPHIRALLQQKRTLEEVLEAKKQTVESSDDEGDGEEVGGAWFGLLAGDDDEYEE
;
A
#
# COMPACT_ATOMS: atom_id res chain seq x y z
N MET A 1 2.12 -1.06 -28.87
CA MET A 1 2.51 -1.09 -27.45
C MET A 1 1.80 0.06 -26.79
N VAL A 2 0.73 -0.22 -26.05
CA VAL A 2 0.14 0.78 -25.15
C VAL A 2 1.14 0.86 -24.01
N LEU A 3 2.02 1.85 -24.04
CA LEU A 3 2.72 2.28 -22.83
C LEU A 3 1.60 2.49 -21.83
N ASP A 4 1.69 1.81 -20.71
CA ASP A 4 0.68 1.93 -19.69
C ASP A 4 0.69 3.39 -19.23
N ASP A 5 -0.26 4.20 -19.75
CA ASP A 5 -0.47 5.62 -19.46
C ASP A 5 -0.96 5.82 -18.01
N PHE A 6 -0.62 4.89 -17.11
CA PHE A 6 -0.77 5.11 -15.69
C PHE A 6 0.32 6.11 -15.27
N ASP A 7 0.02 7.40 -15.45
CA ASP A 7 0.58 8.56 -14.74
C ASP A 7 0.36 8.46 -13.21
N ASN A 8 0.49 7.26 -12.67
CA ASN A 8 0.26 6.88 -11.30
C ASN A 8 1.63 6.65 -10.67
N SER A 9 1.94 7.47 -9.68
CA SER A 9 3.17 7.31 -8.95
C SER A 9 3.17 6.04 -8.09
N PRO A 10 4.35 5.51 -7.73
CA PRO A 10 4.45 4.46 -6.72
C PRO A 10 3.73 4.80 -5.39
N LEU A 11 3.71 6.09 -5.02
CA LEU A 11 3.00 6.58 -3.85
C LEU A 11 1.48 6.42 -3.99
N TYR A 12 0.94 6.68 -5.18
CA TYR A 12 -0.49 6.51 -5.47
C TYR A 12 -0.92 5.05 -5.31
N TYR A 13 -0.19 4.10 -5.90
CA TYR A 13 -0.52 2.68 -5.77
C TYR A 13 -0.37 2.17 -4.33
N ALA A 14 0.69 2.56 -3.62
CA ALA A 14 0.85 2.20 -2.22
C ALA A 14 -0.31 2.71 -1.36
N SER A 15 -0.79 3.93 -1.65
CA SER A 15 -1.92 4.55 -0.96
C SER A 15 -3.24 3.83 -1.26
N LEU A 16 -3.49 3.51 -2.54
CA LEU A 16 -4.67 2.79 -3.00
C LEU A 16 -4.74 1.37 -2.42
N CYS A 17 -3.62 0.66 -2.42
CA CYS A 17 -3.53 -0.74 -2.00
C CYS A 17 -3.44 -0.92 -0.47
N GLY A 18 -3.52 0.14 0.33
CA GLY A 18 -3.52 -0.02 1.77
C GLY A 18 -2.14 -0.37 2.37
N ARG A 19 -1.03 0.01 1.73
CA ARG A 19 0.34 -0.38 2.14
C ARG A 19 1.03 0.71 2.97
N GLU A 20 0.73 0.79 4.27
CA GLU A 20 1.21 1.88 5.15
C GLU A 20 2.74 2.00 5.21
N ALA A 21 3.44 0.87 5.32
CA ALA A 21 4.90 0.85 5.39
C ALA A 21 5.56 1.40 4.10
N ILE A 22 4.95 1.12 2.93
CA ILE A 22 5.45 1.61 1.64
C ILE A 22 5.17 3.11 1.51
N VAL A 23 3.97 3.56 1.89
CA VAL A 23 3.62 4.99 1.89
C VAL A 23 4.58 5.78 2.77
N ASP A 24 4.82 5.33 3.99
CA ASP A 24 5.75 5.96 4.92
C ASP A 24 7.19 5.97 4.38
N PHE A 25 7.67 4.86 3.82
CA PHE A 25 8.99 4.79 3.18
C PHE A 25 9.14 5.82 2.05
N VAL A 26 8.17 5.91 1.14
CA VAL A 26 8.22 6.83 0.01
C VAL A 26 8.19 8.28 0.50
N VAL A 27 7.28 8.64 1.41
CA VAL A 27 7.20 10.01 1.96
C VAL A 27 8.51 10.42 2.65
N ARG A 28 9.14 9.51 3.40
CA ARG A 28 10.45 9.75 4.01
C ARG A 28 11.56 9.94 2.97
N ALA A 29 11.53 9.21 1.86
CA ALA A 29 12.48 9.38 0.77
C ALA A 29 12.38 10.78 0.14
N TYR A 30 11.17 11.29 -0.09
CA TYR A 30 10.95 12.67 -0.55
C TYR A 30 11.58 13.69 0.41
N GLY A 31 11.32 13.55 1.72
CA GLY A 31 11.91 14.42 2.75
C GLY A 31 13.44 14.36 2.78
N HIS A 32 14.02 13.16 2.64
CA HIS A 32 15.47 12.97 2.58
C HIS A 32 16.10 13.64 1.36
N GLU A 33 15.43 13.58 0.20
CA GLU A 33 15.86 14.26 -1.03
C GLU A 33 15.55 15.76 -1.06
N ARG A 34 14.94 16.31 0.01
CA ARG A 34 14.43 17.70 0.07
C ARG A 34 13.48 18.01 -1.08
N ARG A 35 12.68 17.01 -1.48
CA ARG A 35 11.62 17.13 -2.47
C ARG A 35 10.28 17.06 -1.76
N GLU A 36 9.31 17.74 -2.34
CA GLU A 36 7.92 17.64 -1.91
C GLU A 36 7.16 16.78 -2.91
N VAL A 37 6.19 16.03 -2.40
CA VAL A 37 5.21 15.36 -3.26
C VAL A 37 4.36 16.44 -3.93
N PRO A 38 4.18 16.42 -5.25
CA PRO A 38 3.29 17.36 -5.93
C PRO A 38 1.91 17.44 -5.25
N PRO A 39 1.34 18.63 -5.00
CA PRO A 39 0.11 18.76 -4.23
C PRO A 39 -1.09 18.03 -4.84
N ASP A 40 -1.16 17.98 -6.17
CA ASP A 40 -2.14 17.25 -6.97
C ASP A 40 -1.98 15.73 -6.81
N GLU A 41 -0.75 15.22 -6.81
CA GLU A 41 -0.45 13.82 -6.53
C GLU A 41 -0.82 13.45 -5.08
N LEU A 42 -0.45 14.31 -4.12
CA LEU A 42 -0.79 14.12 -2.71
C LEU A 42 -2.31 14.09 -2.50
N LEU A 43 -3.04 15.01 -3.13
CA LEU A 43 -4.50 15.03 -3.09
C LEU A 43 -5.09 13.75 -3.67
N ARG A 44 -4.60 13.29 -4.83
CA ARG A 44 -5.02 12.01 -5.43
C ARG A 44 -4.79 10.84 -4.48
N CYS A 45 -3.63 10.77 -3.82
CA CYS A 45 -3.31 9.73 -2.84
C CYS A 45 -4.27 9.76 -1.64
N VAL A 46 -4.53 10.94 -1.07
CA VAL A 46 -5.40 11.11 0.09
C VAL A 46 -6.86 10.75 -0.23
N THR A 47 -7.35 11.16 -1.41
CA THR A 47 -8.74 10.90 -1.84
C THR A 47 -8.98 9.42 -2.12
N ASN A 48 -7.99 8.71 -2.68
CA ASN A 48 -8.14 7.31 -3.09
C ASN A 48 -7.65 6.29 -2.05
N ALA A 49 -6.94 6.74 -1.01
CA ALA A 49 -6.57 5.88 0.11
C ALA A 49 -7.84 5.43 0.85
N LEU A 50 -8.20 4.15 0.71
CA LEU A 50 -9.34 3.56 1.41
C LEU A 50 -9.09 3.45 2.92
N ASN A 51 -7.81 3.38 3.32
CA ASN A 51 -7.39 3.22 4.71
C ASN A 51 -7.24 4.59 5.42
N PRO A 52 -7.97 4.85 6.53
CA PRO A 52 -7.86 6.10 7.28
C PRO A 52 -6.47 6.36 7.85
N HIS A 53 -5.71 5.31 8.17
CA HIS A 53 -4.34 5.44 8.65
C HIS A 53 -3.39 5.96 7.58
N ILE A 54 -3.57 5.53 6.32
CA ILE A 54 -2.80 6.05 5.19
C ILE A 54 -3.09 7.53 4.99
N ARG A 55 -4.36 7.94 5.08
CA ARG A 55 -4.72 9.37 5.02
C ARG A 55 -4.02 10.17 6.12
N ALA A 56 -3.89 9.61 7.33
CA ALA A 56 -3.16 10.25 8.42
C ALA A 56 -1.65 10.35 8.15
N LEU A 57 -1.03 9.31 7.58
CA LEU A 57 0.38 9.30 7.18
C LEU A 57 0.68 10.35 6.09
N LEU A 58 -0.13 10.36 5.02
CA LEU A 58 0.02 11.31 3.91
C LEU A 58 -0.17 12.77 4.37
N GLN A 59 -1.06 13.00 5.34
CA GLN A 59 -1.26 14.31 5.95
C GLN A 59 -0.23 14.66 7.03
N GLN A 60 0.75 13.79 7.28
CA GLN A 60 1.78 13.93 8.33
C GLN A 60 1.18 14.16 9.73
N LYS A 61 -0.02 13.60 9.98
CA LYS A 61 -0.73 13.73 11.26
C LYS A 61 -0.38 12.64 12.26
N ARG A 62 0.26 11.56 11.80
CA ARG A 62 0.67 10.40 12.60
C ARG A 62 1.93 9.77 12.04
N THR A 63 2.67 9.05 12.88
CA THR A 63 3.80 8.21 12.45
C THR A 63 3.35 6.79 12.08
N LEU A 64 4.20 6.03 11.39
CA LEU A 64 3.92 4.65 11.04
C LEU A 64 3.72 3.79 12.30
N GLU A 65 4.52 4.01 13.34
CA GLU A 65 4.44 3.28 14.60
C GLU A 65 3.06 3.48 15.26
N GLU A 66 2.58 4.73 15.33
CA GLU A 66 1.26 5.05 15.89
C GLU A 66 0.12 4.41 15.08
N VAL A 67 0.31 4.25 13.77
CA VAL A 67 -0.64 3.57 12.89
C VAL A 67 -0.66 2.06 13.15
N LEU A 68 0.51 1.44 13.28
CA LEU A 68 0.62 0.00 13.53
C LEU A 68 0.05 -0.38 14.92
N GLU A 69 0.31 0.43 15.94
CA GLU A 69 -0.28 0.23 17.27
C GLU A 69 -1.81 0.38 17.27
N ALA A 70 -2.35 1.36 16.54
CA ALA A 70 -3.80 1.52 16.40
C ALA A 70 -4.47 0.32 15.68
N LYS A 71 -3.79 -0.29 14.70
CA LYS A 71 -4.29 -1.51 14.05
C LYS A 71 -4.29 -2.69 15.01
N LYS A 72 -3.25 -2.84 15.83
CA LYS A 72 -3.14 -3.91 16.82
C LYS A 72 -4.30 -3.87 17.83
N GLN A 73 -4.63 -2.68 18.33
CA GLN A 73 -5.77 -2.48 19.25
C GLN A 73 -7.15 -2.77 18.61
N THR A 74 -7.29 -2.57 17.30
CA THR A 74 -8.55 -2.87 16.59
C THR A 74 -8.78 -4.37 16.47
N VAL A 75 -7.70 -5.13 16.28
CA VAL A 75 -7.74 -6.60 16.22
C VAL A 75 -8.00 -7.20 17.60
N GLU A 76 -7.38 -6.68 18.65
CA GLU A 76 -7.59 -7.13 20.04
C GLU A 76 -8.97 -6.75 20.62
N SER A 77 -9.73 -5.86 19.97
CA SER A 77 -11.11 -5.52 20.37
C SER A 77 -12.17 -6.38 19.68
N SER A 78 -11.77 -7.27 18.77
CA SER A 78 -12.66 -8.10 17.94
C SER A 78 -12.46 -9.59 18.26
N ASP A 79 -12.57 -9.95 19.54
CA ASP A 79 -12.80 -11.36 19.92
C ASP A 79 -14.26 -11.72 19.61
N ASP A 80 -14.56 -11.96 18.33
CA ASP A 80 -15.72 -12.75 17.88
C ASP A 80 -15.16 -13.92 17.07
N GLU A 81 -15.32 -15.13 17.61
CA GLU A 81 -14.80 -16.38 17.07
C GLU A 81 -15.40 -16.66 15.68
N GLY A 82 -14.55 -16.57 14.64
CA GLY A 82 -14.90 -16.88 13.26
C GLY A 82 -13.73 -17.49 12.50
N ASP A 83 -13.62 -18.81 12.63
CA ASP A 83 -12.84 -19.76 11.83
C ASP A 83 -12.70 -19.40 10.33
N GLY A 84 -11.48 -19.54 9.76
CA GLY A 84 -11.31 -19.71 8.32
C GLY A 84 -10.20 -18.91 7.62
N GLU A 85 -9.08 -19.60 7.38
CA GLU A 85 -8.09 -19.40 6.30
C GLU A 85 -7.17 -18.17 6.28
N GLU A 86 -5.90 -18.43 6.61
CA GLU A 86 -4.76 -17.70 6.04
C GLU A 86 -4.84 -17.73 4.51
N VAL A 87 -5.31 -16.65 3.90
CA VAL A 87 -4.98 -16.38 2.50
C VAL A 87 -3.57 -15.78 2.49
N GLY A 88 -2.59 -16.67 2.62
CA GLY A 88 -1.21 -16.43 2.28
C GLY A 88 -1.11 -15.80 0.89
N GLY A 89 -0.11 -14.93 0.73
CA GLY A 89 0.11 -14.10 -0.46
C GLY A 89 0.00 -14.85 -1.79
N ALA A 90 -1.21 -14.88 -2.35
CA ALA A 90 -1.48 -15.34 -3.71
C ALA A 90 -1.11 -14.30 -4.79
N TRP A 91 -0.52 -13.16 -4.39
CA TRP A 91 -0.14 -12.09 -5.32
C TRP A 91 1.29 -12.21 -5.86
N PHE A 92 2.16 -12.99 -5.21
CA PHE A 92 3.55 -13.19 -5.65
C PHE A 92 3.77 -14.49 -6.46
N GLY A 93 2.70 -15.23 -6.77
CA GLY A 93 2.79 -16.54 -7.44
C GLY A 93 2.50 -16.55 -8.94
N LEU A 94 2.13 -15.42 -9.56
CA LEU A 94 1.74 -15.41 -10.99
C LEU A 94 2.92 -15.20 -11.97
N LEU A 95 4.16 -15.15 -11.48
CA LEU A 95 5.34 -14.79 -12.27
C LEU A 95 6.56 -15.73 -12.11
N ALA A 96 6.37 -16.95 -11.58
CA ALA A 96 7.32 -18.04 -11.78
C ALA A 96 6.66 -19.00 -12.80
N GLY A 97 7.00 -18.97 -14.09
CA GLY A 97 8.23 -19.55 -14.66
C GLY A 97 8.06 -21.07 -14.72
N ASP A 98 8.16 -21.80 -15.82
CA ASP A 98 8.65 -21.57 -17.18
C ASP A 98 8.02 -22.65 -18.11
N ASP A 99 8.26 -22.49 -19.41
CA ASP A 99 7.98 -23.39 -20.54
C ASP A 99 8.18 -24.90 -20.29
N ASP A 100 7.17 -25.70 -20.67
CA ASP A 100 7.34 -27.10 -21.09
C ASP A 100 6.60 -27.33 -22.42
N GLU A 101 7.36 -27.55 -23.50
CA GLU A 101 6.89 -28.09 -24.79
C GLU A 101 6.17 -29.43 -24.61
N TYR A 102 5.04 -29.64 -25.31
CA TYR A 102 4.66 -30.97 -25.80
C TYR A 102 4.03 -30.86 -27.19
N GLU A 103 4.76 -31.39 -28.18
CA GLU A 103 4.23 -31.87 -29.45
C GLU A 103 3.20 -32.99 -29.20
N GLU A 104 2.08 -32.99 -29.92
CA GLU A 104 1.68 -34.09 -30.82
C GLU A 104 0.63 -33.61 -31.85
#